data_AF-A0A2G7M236-F1
#
_entry.id   AF-A0A2G7M236-F1
#
_cell.length_a   1.000
_cell.length_b   1.000
_cell.length_c   1.000
_cell.angle_alpha   90.00
_cell.angle_beta   90.00
_cell.angle_gamma   90.00
#
_symmetry.space_group_name_H-M   'P 1'
#
loop_
_entity.id
_entity.type
_entity.pdbx_description
1 polymer ?
#
loop_
_entity_poly.entity_id
_entity_poly.type
_entity_poly.pdbx_seq_one_letter_code
_entity_poly.pdbx_strand_id
1 'polypeptide(L)'
;MKTWIDGALQGQAEAYEQLVTQFRGMALAVAYQKLGDTFLAEDVVQEAFTEAFANLSKLDKPDAFPGWFKVIVERQCYRLMRRKQHGTVPVLEIEDVIQEENQAHNPEEQALKGEVHRLLRDSISNLPTSMQLAVELFYFQGYSLKEMSEFLGVNVPALKKRLYDARSRLRRSLPVADVISVFSDLYEGGKGMLHIMNGDHAADRLRQSGIQGEILVWRELYTFGPITKNMRNEKERSERAQYLEHHLGIPQTEYLKIKQLEQTLKSFHQHEEIVLWFEYDLYDQAMLSYLLHYFREQDLKNTKLNLLCIDNYPDIEHFRGLGQLTPSQIGRLSGTWHVMGAEEIQAGSEFWAAYASSDIQDHKDYLLKNTSVLPFAHAAFKAHLSRLPSVSNGLGIIEQSTLEAIREGVNSPYPLFKHVGDQLHILGMGDLEYWAHLKRMTEEPHALLQLSGVQAFPNFQQHHDEFRHAVFSLTELGIQVLNGEVDWALLRHDTSYTSWIGGLQIGEEEDKLWRWDTVNGNVVIL
;
A
#
# COMPACT_ATOMS: atom_id res chain seq x y z
N MET A 1 -15.40 23.71 -16.30
CA MET A 1 -16.64 23.76 -17.10
C MET A 1 -16.79 25.07 -17.86
N LYS A 2 -17.04 26.21 -17.19
CA LYS A 2 -17.21 27.52 -17.85
C LYS A 2 -16.11 27.89 -18.85
N THR A 3 -14.84 27.79 -18.46
CA THR A 3 -13.68 28.07 -19.34
C THR A 3 -13.65 27.20 -20.59
N TRP A 4 -14.05 25.94 -20.49
CA TRP A 4 -14.08 25.02 -21.64
C TRP A 4 -15.26 25.31 -22.58
N ILE A 5 -16.42 25.65 -22.04
CA ILE A 5 -17.59 26.05 -22.85
C ILE A 5 -17.30 27.37 -23.57
N ASP A 6 -16.75 28.36 -22.87
CA ASP A 6 -16.41 29.66 -23.45
C ASP A 6 -15.32 29.54 -24.53
N GLY A 7 -14.29 28.69 -24.31
CA GLY A 7 -13.25 28.39 -25.29
C GLY A 7 -13.77 27.63 -26.52
N ALA A 8 -14.67 26.67 -26.32
CA ALA A 8 -15.30 25.93 -27.42
C ALA A 8 -16.21 26.84 -28.26
N LEU A 9 -16.94 27.78 -27.65
CA LEU A 9 -17.72 28.81 -28.37
C LEU A 9 -16.83 29.75 -29.22
N GLN A 10 -15.57 29.91 -28.83
CA GLN A 10 -14.57 30.68 -29.57
C GLN A 10 -13.82 29.85 -30.63
N GLY A 11 -14.17 28.58 -30.81
CA GLY A 11 -13.56 27.69 -31.81
C GLY A 11 -12.20 27.12 -31.41
N GLN A 12 -11.84 27.14 -30.12
CA GLN A 12 -10.56 26.62 -29.64
C GLN A 12 -10.57 25.09 -29.60
N ALA A 13 -9.69 24.44 -30.39
CA ALA A 13 -9.63 22.99 -30.51
C ALA A 13 -9.39 22.27 -29.17
N GLU A 14 -8.51 22.82 -28.33
CA GLU A 14 -8.18 22.27 -27.01
C GLU A 14 -9.40 22.21 -26.08
N ALA A 15 -10.31 23.19 -26.18
CA ALA A 15 -11.51 23.23 -25.36
C ALA A 15 -12.53 22.14 -25.79
N TYR A 16 -12.62 21.84 -27.08
CA TYR A 16 -13.41 20.72 -27.59
C TYR A 16 -12.85 19.39 -27.13
N GLU A 17 -11.53 19.20 -27.21
CA GLU A 17 -10.85 17.98 -26.79
C GLU A 17 -11.07 17.68 -25.30
N GLN A 18 -10.98 18.69 -24.44
CA GLN A 18 -11.25 18.53 -23.00
C GLN A 18 -12.70 18.13 -22.72
N LEU A 19 -13.67 18.68 -23.46
CA LEU A 19 -15.08 18.30 -23.34
C LEU A 19 -15.31 16.86 -23.82
N VAL A 20 -14.69 16.46 -24.93
CA VAL A 20 -14.81 15.08 -25.43
C VAL A 20 -14.18 14.10 -24.44
N THR A 21 -12.94 14.34 -24.00
CA THR A 21 -12.23 13.47 -23.07
C THR A 21 -13.00 13.28 -21.76
N GLN A 22 -13.56 14.36 -21.20
CA GLN A 22 -14.29 14.28 -19.94
C GLN A 22 -15.65 13.56 -20.05
N PHE A 23 -16.37 13.74 -21.16
CA PHE A 23 -17.77 13.29 -21.28
C PHE A 23 -17.97 12.07 -22.17
N ARG A 24 -16.93 11.61 -22.89
CA ARG A 24 -17.02 10.42 -23.75
C ARG A 24 -17.39 9.16 -22.97
N GLY A 25 -16.78 8.94 -21.80
CA GLY A 25 -17.09 7.79 -20.94
C GLY A 25 -18.56 7.74 -20.50
N MET A 26 -19.08 8.86 -20.00
CA MET A 26 -20.49 9.00 -19.63
C MET A 26 -21.44 8.77 -20.82
N ALA A 27 -21.15 9.38 -21.97
CA ALA A 27 -21.98 9.25 -23.16
C ALA A 27 -22.01 7.80 -23.70
N LEU A 28 -20.86 7.12 -23.70
CA LEU A 28 -20.76 5.70 -24.09
C LEU A 28 -21.53 4.81 -23.14
N ALA A 29 -21.41 5.02 -21.83
CA ALA A 29 -22.16 4.25 -20.83
C ALA A 29 -23.68 4.41 -21.01
N VAL A 30 -24.15 5.64 -21.24
CA VAL A 30 -25.57 5.93 -21.47
C VAL A 30 -26.08 5.34 -22.80
N ALA A 31 -25.29 5.42 -23.87
CA ALA A 31 -25.67 4.90 -25.19
C ALA A 31 -25.67 3.37 -25.23
N TYR A 32 -24.63 2.74 -24.69
CA TYR A 32 -24.50 1.29 -24.60
C TYR A 32 -25.64 0.68 -23.79
N GLN A 33 -26.03 1.31 -22.68
CA GLN A 33 -27.17 0.87 -21.86
C GLN A 33 -28.47 0.79 -22.66
N LYS A 34 -28.68 1.67 -23.65
CA LYS A 34 -29.92 1.70 -24.45
C LYS A 34 -29.86 0.81 -25.69
N LEU A 35 -28.67 0.64 -26.27
CA LEU A 35 -28.49 0.00 -27.59
C LEU A 35 -27.97 -1.43 -27.50
N GLY A 36 -27.23 -1.78 -26.44
CA GLY A 36 -26.63 -3.11 -26.24
C GLY A 36 -25.54 -3.49 -27.24
N ASP A 37 -25.04 -2.53 -28.02
CA ASP A 37 -24.07 -2.74 -29.10
C ASP A 37 -23.01 -1.63 -29.04
N THR A 38 -21.74 -2.03 -28.93
CA THR A 38 -20.61 -1.10 -28.76
C THR A 38 -20.40 -0.22 -29.99
N PHE A 39 -20.52 -0.76 -31.20
CA PHE A 39 -20.31 0.01 -32.43
C PHE A 39 -21.41 1.06 -32.62
N LEU A 40 -22.66 0.69 -32.32
CA LEU A 40 -23.78 1.63 -32.38
C LEU A 40 -23.72 2.67 -31.28
N ALA A 41 -23.21 2.30 -30.09
CA ALA A 41 -22.99 3.24 -29.00
C ALA A 41 -21.92 4.28 -29.36
N GLU A 42 -20.80 3.86 -29.96
CA GLU A 42 -19.75 4.78 -30.42
C GLU A 42 -20.26 5.74 -31.50
N ASP A 43 -21.02 5.23 -32.49
CA ASP A 43 -21.63 6.04 -33.55
C ASP A 43 -22.58 7.11 -32.97
N VAL A 44 -23.45 6.71 -32.03
CA VAL A 44 -24.35 7.64 -31.33
C VAL A 44 -23.60 8.69 -30.52
N VAL A 45 -22.49 8.32 -29.88
CA VAL A 45 -21.67 9.27 -29.13
C VAL A 45 -21.01 10.30 -30.06
N GLN A 46 -20.51 9.87 -31.22
CA GLN A 46 -19.97 10.79 -32.23
C GLN A 46 -21.05 11.74 -32.77
N GLU A 47 -22.24 11.22 -33.10
CA GLU A 47 -23.38 12.06 -33.53
C GLU A 47 -23.81 13.03 -32.43
N ALA A 48 -23.84 12.59 -31.18
CA ALA A 48 -24.23 13.41 -30.03
C ALA A 48 -23.24 14.56 -29.79
N PHE A 49 -21.93 14.32 -29.85
CA PHE A 49 -20.93 15.39 -29.73
C PHE A 49 -21.01 16.38 -30.89
N THR A 50 -21.20 15.88 -32.11
CA THR A 50 -21.39 16.73 -33.29
C THR A 50 -22.60 17.65 -33.11
N GLU A 51 -23.73 17.10 -32.65
CA GLU A 51 -24.93 17.88 -32.39
C GLU A 51 -24.77 18.85 -31.21
N ALA A 52 -24.11 18.43 -30.14
CA ALA A 52 -23.86 19.26 -28.97
C ALA A 52 -22.99 20.46 -29.32
N PHE A 53 -21.92 20.27 -30.09
CA PHE A 53 -21.04 21.36 -30.53
C PHE A 53 -21.72 22.31 -31.53
N ALA A 54 -22.57 21.78 -32.42
CA ALA A 54 -23.37 22.60 -33.32
C ALA A 54 -24.41 23.47 -32.58
N ASN A 55 -24.87 23.04 -31.40
CA ASN A 55 -25.90 23.74 -30.62
C ASN A 55 -25.35 24.35 -29.32
N LEU A 56 -24.03 24.37 -29.13
CA LEU A 56 -23.40 24.77 -27.87
C LEU A 56 -23.76 26.21 -27.47
N SER A 57 -23.98 27.09 -28.44
CA SER A 57 -24.41 28.48 -28.25
C SER A 57 -25.80 28.63 -27.65
N LYS A 58 -26.62 27.57 -27.62
CA LYS A 58 -27.95 27.56 -27.02
C LYS A 58 -27.94 27.18 -25.54
N LEU A 59 -26.77 26.89 -24.97
CA LEU A 59 -26.63 26.52 -23.57
C LEU A 59 -26.52 27.79 -22.70
N ASP A 60 -27.60 28.13 -21.99
CA ASP A 60 -27.66 29.35 -21.15
C ASP A 60 -26.69 29.34 -19.96
N LYS A 61 -26.39 28.15 -19.41
CA LYS A 61 -25.53 27.98 -18.24
C LYS A 61 -24.49 26.89 -18.51
N PRO A 62 -23.19 27.20 -18.47
CA PRO A 62 -22.12 26.22 -18.70
C PRO A 62 -22.20 24.98 -17.80
N ASP A 63 -22.63 25.15 -16.55
CA ASP A 63 -22.73 24.03 -15.58
C ASP A 63 -23.90 23.08 -15.88
N ALA A 64 -24.83 23.46 -16.75
CA ALA A 64 -25.92 22.60 -17.21
C ALA A 64 -25.50 21.68 -18.37
N PHE A 65 -24.29 21.85 -18.92
CA PHE A 65 -23.78 21.06 -20.05
C PHE A 65 -23.92 19.55 -19.84
N PRO A 66 -23.61 18.95 -18.67
CA PRO A 66 -23.66 17.49 -18.54
C PRO A 66 -25.08 16.92 -18.66
N GLY A 67 -26.06 17.54 -17.98
CA GLY A 67 -27.46 17.14 -18.06
C GLY A 67 -28.07 17.41 -19.43
N TRP A 68 -27.71 18.53 -20.05
CA TRP A 68 -28.12 18.88 -21.41
C TRP A 68 -27.54 17.91 -22.45
N PHE A 69 -26.26 17.57 -22.35
CA PHE A 69 -25.58 16.65 -23.25
C PHE A 69 -26.12 15.22 -23.14
N LYS A 70 -26.40 14.75 -21.92
CA LYS A 70 -27.07 13.45 -21.71
C LYS A 70 -28.40 13.37 -22.49
N VAL A 71 -29.23 14.42 -22.47
CA VAL A 71 -30.50 14.45 -23.22
C VAL A 71 -30.26 14.30 -24.73
N ILE A 72 -29.19 14.91 -25.25
CA ILE A 72 -28.80 14.77 -26.66
C ILE A 72 -28.42 13.32 -26.98
N VAL A 73 -27.58 12.69 -26.14
CA VAL A 73 -27.18 11.27 -26.27
C VAL A 73 -28.40 10.34 -26.24
N GLU A 74 -29.29 10.52 -25.26
CA GLU A 74 -30.50 9.69 -25.15
C GLU A 74 -31.41 9.87 -26.38
N ARG A 75 -31.56 11.10 -26.88
CA ARG A 75 -32.37 11.37 -28.07
C ARG A 75 -31.78 10.72 -29.32
N GLN A 76 -30.45 10.72 -29.50
CA GLN A 76 -29.79 10.05 -30.62
C GLN A 76 -29.96 8.52 -30.53
N CYS A 77 -29.87 7.93 -29.34
CA CYS A 77 -30.23 6.51 -29.13
C CYS A 77 -31.65 6.21 -29.62
N TYR A 78 -32.65 7.00 -29.18
CA TYR A 78 -34.04 6.80 -29.61
C TYR A 78 -34.27 7.08 -31.10
N ARG A 79 -33.47 7.94 -31.72
CA ARG A 79 -33.52 8.20 -33.16
C ARG A 79 -33.02 6.99 -33.94
N LEU A 80 -31.88 6.40 -33.53
CA LEU A 80 -31.33 5.20 -34.13
C LEU A 80 -32.27 3.99 -33.95
N MET A 81 -32.84 3.81 -32.75
CA MET A 81 -33.80 2.74 -32.47
C MET A 81 -35.09 2.88 -33.30
N ARG A 82 -35.58 4.11 -33.51
CA ARG A 82 -36.72 4.38 -34.40
C ARG A 82 -36.38 4.13 -35.87
N ARG A 83 -35.15 4.42 -36.30
CA ARG A 83 -34.65 4.08 -37.64
C ARG A 83 -34.61 2.56 -37.87
N LYS A 84 -34.20 1.76 -36.87
CA LYS A 84 -34.22 0.29 -36.94
C LYS A 84 -35.64 -0.31 -36.97
N GLN A 85 -36.67 0.38 -36.47
CA GLN A 85 -38.07 -0.08 -36.54
C GLN A 85 -38.69 0.08 -37.94
N HIS A 86 -38.13 0.91 -38.82
CA HIS A 86 -38.57 1.02 -40.21
C HIS A 86 -37.61 0.22 -41.10
N GLY A 87 -38.08 -0.95 -41.52
CA GLY A 87 -37.25 -1.99 -42.14
C GLY A 87 -36.60 -1.58 -43.46
N THR A 88 -35.34 -2.00 -43.62
CA THR A 88 -34.73 -2.42 -44.88
C THR A 88 -33.70 -3.51 -44.58
N VAL A 89 -33.75 -4.60 -45.36
CA VAL A 89 -32.92 -5.83 -45.35
C VAL A 89 -32.86 -6.29 -46.82
N PRO A 90 -31.82 -6.97 -47.36
CA PRO A 90 -30.36 -7.00 -47.13
C PRO A 90 -29.55 -7.00 -48.47
N VAL A 91 -28.19 -7.16 -48.45
CA VAL A 91 -27.41 -8.14 -49.28
C VAL A 91 -26.01 -8.40 -48.63
N LEU A 92 -25.77 -9.68 -48.23
CA LEU A 92 -24.59 -10.62 -48.27
C LEU A 92 -23.13 -10.07 -48.29
N GLU A 93 -22.04 -10.68 -47.77
CA GLU A 93 -21.58 -12.07 -47.45
C GLU A 93 -20.27 -11.96 -46.57
N ILE A 94 -20.10 -12.66 -45.44
CA ILE A 94 -19.30 -13.90 -45.15
C ILE A 94 -17.74 -13.80 -45.22
N GLU A 95 -17.11 -14.28 -44.12
CA GLU A 95 -15.79 -14.95 -43.94
C GLU A 95 -14.56 -14.25 -43.29
N ASP A 96 -13.93 -15.03 -42.40
CA ASP A 96 -12.87 -14.79 -41.42
C ASP A 96 -11.47 -14.52 -41.99
N VAL A 97 -10.60 -13.82 -41.23
CA VAL A 97 -9.16 -14.17 -41.05
C VAL A 97 -8.68 -13.72 -39.65
N ILE A 98 -8.12 -14.66 -38.89
CA ILE A 98 -7.35 -14.47 -37.63
C ILE A 98 -5.84 -14.45 -37.97
N GLN A 99 -5.05 -13.81 -37.08
CA GLN A 99 -3.59 -13.89 -36.85
C GLN A 99 -2.79 -12.78 -37.57
N GLU A 100 -1.80 -12.08 -36.99
CA GLU A 100 -0.78 -12.34 -35.95
C GLU A 100 -0.53 -11.02 -35.14
N GLU A 101 0.17 -10.90 -34.01
CA GLU A 101 1.42 -11.57 -33.60
C GLU A 101 1.72 -11.35 -32.09
N ASN A 102 2.47 -12.30 -31.53
CA ASN A 102 2.75 -12.54 -30.11
C ASN A 102 3.78 -11.59 -29.48
N GLN A 103 3.63 -11.34 -28.16
CA GLN A 103 4.71 -11.60 -27.19
C GLN A 103 4.13 -12.35 -25.99
N ALA A 104 4.82 -13.40 -25.58
CA ALA A 104 4.40 -14.46 -24.66
C ALA A 104 3.74 -13.94 -23.37
N HIS A 105 2.73 -14.66 -22.85
CA HIS A 105 2.58 -15.14 -21.45
C HIS A 105 1.25 -15.93 -21.32
N ASN A 106 1.37 -17.22 -20.96
CA ASN A 106 0.37 -18.20 -20.47
C ASN A 106 -1.07 -18.26 -21.10
N PRO A 107 -1.35 -19.23 -22.00
CA PRO A 107 -2.69 -19.45 -22.58
C PRO A 107 -3.80 -19.78 -21.56
N GLU A 108 -3.43 -20.41 -20.44
CA GLU A 108 -4.36 -20.87 -19.41
C GLU A 108 -4.88 -19.69 -18.56
N GLU A 109 -4.02 -18.69 -18.33
CA GLU A 109 -4.34 -17.46 -17.62
C GLU A 109 -5.19 -16.50 -18.47
N GLN A 110 -5.00 -16.49 -19.79
CA GLN A 110 -5.81 -15.72 -20.73
C GLN A 110 -7.21 -16.32 -20.93
N ALA A 111 -7.33 -17.65 -20.95
CA ALA A 111 -8.62 -18.32 -20.95
C ALA A 111 -9.40 -18.06 -19.66
N LEU A 112 -8.72 -18.11 -18.51
CA LEU A 112 -9.31 -17.82 -17.20
C LEU A 112 -9.76 -16.35 -17.09
N LYS A 113 -8.92 -15.39 -17.50
CA LYS A 113 -9.29 -13.96 -17.56
C LYS A 113 -10.46 -13.69 -18.51
N GLY A 114 -10.50 -14.35 -19.67
CA GLY A 114 -11.61 -14.23 -20.63
C GLY A 114 -12.95 -14.75 -20.08
N GLU A 115 -12.92 -15.85 -19.33
CA GLU A 115 -14.12 -16.44 -18.71
C GLU A 115 -14.65 -15.60 -17.54
N VAL A 116 -13.76 -15.07 -16.70
CA VAL A 116 -14.10 -14.16 -15.59
C VAL A 116 -14.71 -12.85 -16.10
N HIS A 117 -14.11 -12.23 -17.13
CA HIS A 117 -14.65 -11.01 -17.74
C HIS A 117 -16.04 -11.20 -18.36
N ARG A 118 -16.30 -12.37 -18.97
CA ARG A 118 -17.61 -12.72 -19.53
C ARG A 118 -18.65 -12.89 -18.42
N LEU A 119 -18.34 -13.67 -17.38
CA LEU A 119 -19.24 -13.89 -16.23
C LEU A 119 -19.61 -12.59 -15.52
N LEU A 120 -18.65 -11.68 -15.36
CA LEU A 120 -18.87 -10.36 -14.77
C LEU A 120 -19.82 -9.51 -15.61
N ARG A 121 -19.58 -9.45 -16.94
CA ARG A 121 -20.43 -8.70 -17.87
C ARG A 121 -21.86 -9.25 -17.90
N ASP A 122 -22.02 -10.57 -17.91
CA ASP A 122 -23.32 -11.22 -17.88
C ASP A 122 -24.06 -10.93 -16.56
N SER A 123 -23.34 -10.97 -15.43
CA SER A 123 -23.92 -10.67 -14.10
C SER A 123 -24.34 -9.21 -13.95
N ILE A 124 -23.54 -8.27 -14.49
CA ILE A 124 -23.88 -6.84 -14.53
C ILE A 124 -25.08 -6.59 -15.45
N SER A 125 -25.18 -7.29 -16.58
CA SER A 125 -26.33 -7.18 -17.50
C SER A 125 -27.67 -7.63 -16.90
N ASN A 126 -27.62 -8.51 -15.88
CA ASN A 126 -28.79 -9.00 -15.15
C ASN A 126 -29.27 -8.04 -14.03
N LEU A 127 -28.56 -6.94 -13.78
CA LEU A 127 -29.01 -5.93 -12.83
C LEU A 127 -30.14 -5.06 -13.40
N PRO A 128 -31.01 -4.50 -12.53
CA PRO A 128 -31.89 -3.42 -12.93
C PRO A 128 -31.11 -2.28 -13.58
N THR A 129 -31.66 -1.73 -14.67
CA THR A 129 -31.03 -0.72 -15.54
C THR A 129 -30.44 0.47 -14.78
N SER A 130 -31.07 0.90 -13.68
CA SER A 130 -30.59 2.01 -12.84
C SER A 130 -29.39 1.67 -11.95
N MET A 131 -29.19 0.39 -11.64
CA MET A 131 -28.05 -0.14 -10.87
C MET A 131 -26.87 -0.42 -11.79
N GLN A 132 -27.12 -1.00 -12.96
CA GLN A 132 -26.11 -1.24 -13.99
C GLN A 132 -25.38 0.05 -14.38
N LEU A 133 -26.13 1.12 -14.65
CA LEU A 133 -25.55 2.42 -15.01
C LEU A 133 -24.75 3.05 -13.85
N ALA A 134 -25.17 2.82 -12.60
CA ALA A 134 -24.43 3.30 -11.45
C ALA A 134 -23.09 2.56 -11.32
N VAL A 135 -23.10 1.24 -11.50
CA VAL A 135 -21.89 0.41 -11.47
C VAL A 135 -20.93 0.78 -12.60
N GLU A 136 -21.44 0.94 -13.83
CA GLU A 136 -20.63 1.33 -14.99
C GLU A 136 -19.93 2.67 -14.76
N LEU A 137 -20.68 3.71 -14.38
CA LEU A 137 -20.13 5.05 -14.20
C LEU A 137 -19.14 5.13 -13.03
N PHE A 138 -19.40 4.42 -11.94
CA PHE A 138 -18.56 4.49 -10.74
C PHE A 138 -17.29 3.63 -10.86
N TYR A 139 -17.41 2.35 -11.22
CA TYR A 139 -16.29 1.39 -11.19
C TYR A 139 -15.48 1.38 -12.48
N PHE A 140 -16.12 1.52 -13.64
CA PHE A 140 -15.44 1.36 -14.93
C PHE A 140 -15.03 2.68 -15.55
N GLN A 141 -15.78 3.75 -15.27
CA GLN A 141 -15.51 5.08 -15.81
C GLN A 141 -14.94 6.06 -14.75
N GLY A 142 -14.83 5.64 -13.48
CA GLY A 142 -14.15 6.39 -12.42
C GLY A 142 -14.85 7.66 -11.94
N TYR A 143 -16.15 7.84 -12.21
CA TYR A 143 -16.88 9.05 -11.82
C TYR A 143 -17.21 9.07 -10.32
N SER A 144 -17.07 10.24 -9.68
CA SER A 144 -17.47 10.43 -8.29
C SER A 144 -19.00 10.44 -8.12
N LEU A 145 -19.48 10.13 -6.92
CA LEU A 145 -20.91 10.17 -6.60
C LEU A 145 -21.55 11.55 -6.85
N LYS A 146 -20.77 12.62 -6.71
CA LYS A 146 -21.24 13.99 -6.95
C LYS A 146 -21.42 14.23 -8.46
N GLU A 147 -20.43 13.85 -9.27
CA GLU A 147 -20.52 13.93 -10.73
C GLU A 147 -21.66 13.06 -11.26
N MET A 148 -21.78 11.83 -10.78
CA MET A 148 -22.92 10.95 -11.10
C MET A 148 -24.26 11.56 -10.68
N SER A 149 -24.32 12.24 -9.54
CA SER A 149 -25.55 12.91 -9.07
C SER A 149 -25.96 14.04 -10.02
N GLU A 150 -25.00 14.80 -10.52
CA GLU A 150 -25.19 15.87 -11.50
C GLU A 150 -25.58 15.31 -12.88
N PHE A 151 -24.95 14.21 -13.32
CA PHE A 151 -25.23 13.56 -14.61
C PHE A 151 -26.57 12.82 -14.64
N LEU A 152 -26.93 12.14 -13.55
CA LEU A 152 -28.08 11.26 -13.52
C LEU A 152 -29.34 11.97 -13.00
N GLY A 153 -29.22 13.16 -12.40
CA GLY A 153 -30.33 13.86 -11.75
C GLY A 153 -30.87 13.11 -10.53
N VAL A 154 -30.03 12.28 -9.90
CA VAL A 154 -30.38 11.44 -8.75
C VAL A 154 -29.49 11.81 -7.59
N ASN A 155 -30.07 12.05 -6.41
CA ASN A 155 -29.28 12.46 -5.25
C ASN A 155 -28.26 11.39 -4.82
N VAL A 156 -27.15 11.85 -4.23
CA VAL A 156 -26.05 11.01 -3.74
C VAL A 156 -26.53 9.87 -2.83
N PRO A 157 -27.44 10.06 -1.84
CA PRO A 157 -27.96 8.96 -1.02
C PRO A 157 -28.65 7.85 -1.83
N ALA A 158 -29.45 8.19 -2.83
CA ALA A 158 -30.11 7.22 -3.69
C ALA A 158 -29.11 6.50 -4.62
N LEU A 159 -28.05 7.17 -5.07
CA LEU A 159 -26.96 6.53 -5.81
C LEU A 159 -26.17 5.56 -4.93
N LYS A 160 -25.83 5.94 -3.69
CA LYS A 160 -25.20 5.05 -2.70
C LYS A 160 -26.04 3.78 -2.49
N LYS A 161 -27.35 3.93 -2.31
CA LYS A 161 -28.28 2.79 -2.16
C LYS A 161 -28.33 1.90 -3.40
N ARG A 162 -28.35 2.49 -4.62
CA ARG A 162 -28.34 1.70 -5.86
C ARG A 162 -27.05 0.91 -6.02
N LEU A 163 -25.91 1.52 -5.71
CA LEU A 163 -24.62 0.84 -5.71
C LEU A 163 -24.59 -0.26 -4.66
N TYR A 164 -25.14 -0.03 -3.46
CA TYR A 164 -25.32 -1.06 -2.43
C TYR A 164 -26.12 -2.27 -2.94
N ASP A 165 -27.34 -2.03 -3.43
CA ASP A 165 -28.23 -3.07 -3.92
C ASP A 165 -27.63 -3.85 -5.10
N ALA A 166 -26.83 -3.17 -5.95
CA ALA A 166 -26.10 -3.78 -7.05
C ALA A 166 -25.08 -4.82 -6.55
N ARG A 167 -24.26 -4.49 -5.54
CA ARG A 167 -23.27 -5.42 -4.94
C ARG A 167 -23.95 -6.65 -4.41
N SER A 168 -25.03 -6.46 -3.65
CA SER A 168 -25.68 -7.55 -2.93
C SER A 168 -26.25 -8.58 -3.91
N ARG A 169 -26.62 -8.14 -5.12
CA ARG A 169 -27.06 -9.01 -6.21
C ARG A 169 -25.89 -9.67 -6.94
N LEU A 170 -24.83 -8.92 -7.23
CA LEU A 170 -23.64 -9.43 -7.92
C LEU A 170 -22.87 -10.45 -7.06
N ARG A 171 -22.77 -10.23 -5.74
CA ARG A 171 -22.19 -11.16 -4.76
C ARG A 171 -22.94 -12.49 -4.62
N ARG A 172 -24.22 -12.55 -5.02
CA ARG A 172 -25.04 -13.79 -5.01
C ARG A 172 -24.92 -14.59 -6.31
N SER A 173 -24.43 -13.99 -7.39
CA SER A 173 -24.41 -14.57 -8.74
C SER A 173 -23.02 -14.99 -9.23
N LEU A 174 -21.94 -14.55 -8.55
CA LEU A 174 -20.56 -14.80 -8.95
C LEU A 174 -19.75 -15.53 -7.83
N PRO A 175 -18.71 -16.32 -8.17
CA PRO A 175 -17.81 -16.95 -7.20
C PRO A 175 -17.02 -15.94 -6.38
N VAL A 176 -16.81 -16.22 -5.08
CA VAL A 176 -16.31 -15.26 -4.08
C VAL A 176 -14.93 -14.68 -4.40
N ALA A 177 -14.03 -15.43 -5.04
CA ALA A 177 -12.67 -14.97 -5.37
C ALA A 177 -12.63 -13.92 -6.50
N ASP A 178 -13.57 -13.97 -7.46
CA ASP A 178 -13.63 -13.03 -8.60
C ASP A 178 -14.52 -11.81 -8.31
N VAL A 179 -15.40 -11.90 -7.31
CA VAL A 179 -16.24 -10.80 -6.80
C VAL A 179 -15.39 -9.82 -5.99
N ILE A 180 -14.43 -10.32 -5.20
CA ILE A 180 -13.68 -9.50 -4.25
C ILE A 180 -12.75 -8.50 -4.95
N SER A 181 -12.27 -8.78 -6.17
CA SER A 181 -11.46 -7.84 -6.95
C SER A 181 -12.27 -6.74 -7.65
N VAL A 182 -13.57 -6.96 -7.88
CA VAL A 182 -14.46 -6.01 -8.58
C VAL A 182 -15.34 -5.19 -7.62
N PHE A 183 -15.63 -5.73 -6.43
CA PHE A 183 -16.54 -5.12 -5.45
C PHE A 183 -15.83 -4.50 -4.23
N SER A 184 -14.51 -4.37 -4.27
CA SER A 184 -13.68 -3.73 -3.25
C SER A 184 -14.09 -2.26 -3.00
N ASP A 185 -14.43 -1.43 -3.99
CA ASP A 185 -14.67 0.02 -3.73
C ASP A 185 -16.09 0.38 -3.24
N LEU A 186 -16.69 -0.44 -2.38
CA LEU A 186 -18.10 -0.35 -1.97
C LEU A 186 -18.26 -0.09 -0.48
N TYR A 187 -17.44 0.83 0.02
CA TYR A 187 -17.37 1.25 1.42
C TYR A 187 -18.61 2.03 1.91
N GLU A 188 -19.09 1.70 3.10
CA GLU A 188 -20.11 2.46 3.85
C GLU A 188 -19.52 3.25 5.04
N GLY A 189 -18.21 3.52 5.02
CA GLY A 189 -17.57 4.11 6.19
C GLY A 189 -17.94 5.56 6.48
N GLY A 190 -18.02 5.88 7.77
CA GLY A 190 -17.72 7.25 8.13
C GLY A 190 -18.03 7.83 9.50
N LYS A 191 -18.42 7.06 10.52
CA LYS A 191 -18.38 7.58 11.91
C LYS A 191 -17.97 6.55 12.97
N GLY A 192 -18.21 5.27 12.73
CA GLY A 192 -17.84 4.18 13.64
C GLY A 192 -16.54 3.47 13.27
N MET A 193 -15.58 4.15 12.63
CA MET A 193 -14.35 3.51 12.15
C MET A 193 -13.11 4.01 12.85
N LEU A 194 -12.20 3.08 13.14
CA LEU A 194 -10.86 3.35 13.60
C LEU A 194 -9.87 2.88 12.53
N HIS A 195 -9.16 3.81 11.92
CA HIS A 195 -8.04 3.51 11.04
C HIS A 195 -6.76 3.48 11.86
N ILE A 196 -6.08 2.35 11.90
CA ILE A 196 -4.78 2.20 12.53
C ILE A 196 -3.75 2.07 11.41
N MET A 197 -2.73 2.91 11.46
CA MET A 197 -1.69 2.94 10.42
C MET A 197 -0.37 3.41 10.98
N ASN A 198 0.68 3.16 10.21
CA ASN A 198 2.01 3.66 10.47
C ASN A 198 2.27 4.99 9.73
N GLY A 199 3.11 5.85 10.32
CA GLY A 199 3.62 7.07 9.70
C GLY A 199 2.65 8.26 9.70
N ASP A 200 3.15 9.41 10.17
CA ASP A 200 2.37 10.65 10.18
C ASP A 200 2.03 11.16 8.76
N HIS A 201 2.92 10.93 7.78
CA HIS A 201 2.66 11.31 6.39
C HIS A 201 1.47 10.56 5.79
N ALA A 202 1.41 9.24 5.91
CA ALA A 202 0.29 8.45 5.41
C ALA A 202 -1.03 8.87 6.10
N ALA A 203 -0.97 9.11 7.42
CA ALA A 203 -2.11 9.58 8.20
C ALA A 203 -2.62 10.95 7.76
N ASP A 204 -1.74 11.90 7.49
CA ASP A 204 -2.13 13.22 6.99
C ASP A 204 -2.73 13.14 5.59
N ARG A 205 -2.20 12.28 4.72
CA ARG A 205 -2.79 12.02 3.40
C ARG A 205 -4.17 11.40 3.52
N LEU A 206 -4.35 10.44 4.43
CA LEU A 206 -5.63 9.82 4.70
C LEU A 206 -6.65 10.86 5.21
N ARG A 207 -6.26 11.73 6.15
CA ARG A 207 -7.10 12.85 6.62
C ARG A 207 -7.51 13.77 5.47
N GLN A 208 -6.56 14.13 4.61
CA GLN A 208 -6.79 15.02 3.46
C GLN A 208 -7.65 14.38 2.36
N SER A 209 -7.72 13.04 2.30
CA SER A 209 -8.55 12.32 1.31
C SER A 209 -10.06 12.48 1.55
N GLY A 210 -10.46 12.87 2.77
CA GLY A 210 -11.86 12.96 3.17
C GLY A 210 -12.46 11.62 3.63
N ILE A 211 -11.66 10.56 3.75
CA ILE A 211 -12.06 9.34 4.47
C ILE A 211 -12.43 9.71 5.90
N GLN A 212 -13.59 9.22 6.33
CA GLN A 212 -14.16 9.54 7.63
C GLN A 212 -13.87 8.41 8.63
N GLY A 213 -13.50 8.77 9.87
CA GLY A 213 -13.16 7.83 10.94
C GLY A 213 -12.14 8.45 11.89
N GLU A 214 -11.93 7.82 13.05
CA GLU A 214 -10.79 8.11 13.91
C GLU A 214 -9.51 7.55 13.27
N ILE A 215 -8.41 8.29 13.28
CA ILE A 215 -7.11 7.84 12.76
C ILE A 215 -6.11 7.77 13.91
N LEU A 216 -5.69 6.55 14.22
CA LEU A 216 -4.67 6.24 15.21
C LEU A 216 -3.35 5.92 14.49
N VAL A 217 -2.37 6.81 14.62
CA VAL A 217 -1.01 6.56 14.13
C VAL A 217 -0.27 5.73 15.17
N TRP A 218 0.07 4.49 14.82
CA TRP A 218 0.79 3.57 15.69
C TRP A 218 2.30 3.86 15.63
N ARG A 219 2.78 4.71 16.56
CA ARG A 219 4.17 5.20 16.58
C ARG A 219 5.06 4.30 17.44
N GLU A 220 5.48 3.17 16.88
CA GLU A 220 6.51 2.29 17.48
C GLU A 220 7.66 2.08 16.49
N LEU A 221 8.77 1.48 16.90
CA LEU A 221 9.92 1.10 16.09
C LEU A 221 10.31 -0.34 16.47
N TYR A 222 9.47 -1.32 16.17
CA TYR A 222 9.69 -2.70 16.63
C TYR A 222 10.93 -3.34 15.97
N THR A 223 11.46 -2.73 14.91
CA THR A 223 12.70 -3.15 14.25
C THR A 223 13.94 -2.89 15.09
N PHE A 224 13.90 -1.96 16.05
CA PHE A 224 15.08 -1.52 16.78
C PHE A 224 14.94 -1.68 18.31
N GLY A 225 16.00 -2.17 18.96
CA GLY A 225 16.06 -2.33 20.42
C GLY A 225 15.33 -3.57 20.95
N PRO A 226 15.30 -3.76 22.28
CA PRO A 226 14.76 -4.96 22.90
C PRO A 226 13.26 -5.08 22.64
N ILE A 227 12.83 -6.27 22.24
CA ILE A 227 11.43 -6.62 22.03
C ILE A 227 11.09 -7.83 22.90
N THR A 228 9.93 -7.79 23.54
CA THR A 228 9.41 -8.92 24.29
C THR A 228 7.98 -9.21 23.87
N LYS A 229 7.54 -10.44 24.13
CA LYS A 229 6.18 -10.86 23.80
C LYS A 229 5.11 -9.94 24.41
N ASN A 230 5.38 -9.38 25.59
CA ASN A 230 4.48 -8.45 26.27
C ASN A 230 5.10 -7.04 26.42
N MET A 231 5.06 -6.26 25.34
CA MET A 231 5.50 -4.86 25.31
C MET A 231 4.75 -3.92 26.28
N ARG A 232 3.63 -4.39 26.85
CA ARG A 232 2.84 -3.61 27.81
C ARG A 232 3.38 -3.71 29.24
N ASN A 233 4.33 -4.62 29.49
CA ASN A 233 4.98 -4.77 30.79
C ASN A 233 5.78 -3.49 31.12
N GLU A 234 5.58 -2.95 32.32
CA GLU A 234 6.17 -1.66 32.72
C GLU A 234 7.70 -1.71 32.85
N LYS A 235 8.26 -2.85 33.28
CA LYS A 235 9.70 -3.05 33.38
C LYS A 235 10.33 -3.06 31.99
N GLU A 236 9.85 -3.95 31.12
CA GLU A 236 10.33 -4.10 29.74
C GLU A 236 10.22 -2.78 28.96
N ARG A 237 9.10 -2.07 29.13
CA ARG A 237 8.89 -0.75 28.53
C ARG A 237 9.91 0.28 29.02
N SER A 238 10.23 0.29 30.31
CA SER A 238 11.20 1.23 30.87
C SER A 238 12.61 0.94 30.37
N GLU A 239 13.00 -0.34 30.30
CA GLU A 239 14.28 -0.77 29.75
C GLU A 239 14.41 -0.40 28.26
N ARG A 240 13.35 -0.62 27.48
CA ARG A 240 13.28 -0.18 26.08
C ARG A 240 13.35 1.33 25.94
N ALA A 241 12.68 2.10 26.78
CA ALA A 241 12.73 3.57 26.75
C ALA A 241 14.17 4.07 26.93
N GLN A 242 14.90 3.50 27.90
CA GLN A 242 16.31 3.82 28.14
C GLN A 242 17.18 3.44 26.94
N TYR A 243 16.94 2.28 26.34
CA TYR A 243 17.66 1.83 25.15
C TYR A 243 17.47 2.78 23.96
N LEU A 244 16.22 3.15 23.64
CA LEU A 244 15.91 4.06 22.54
C LEU A 244 16.45 5.47 22.77
N GLU A 245 16.45 5.96 24.01
CA GLU A 245 17.06 7.24 24.36
C GLU A 245 18.58 7.21 24.17
N HIS A 246 19.24 6.16 24.64
CA HIS A 246 20.69 6.02 24.52
C HIS A 246 21.15 5.90 23.06
N HIS A 247 20.46 5.07 22.26
CA HIS A 247 20.91 4.74 20.91
C HIS A 247 20.36 5.65 19.82
N LEU A 248 19.11 6.12 19.95
CA LEU A 248 18.43 6.94 18.94
C LEU A 248 18.15 8.38 19.41
N GLY A 249 18.42 8.70 20.68
CA GLY A 249 18.09 10.00 21.25
C GLY A 249 16.59 10.23 21.46
N ILE A 250 15.75 9.20 21.34
CA ILE A 250 14.29 9.33 21.54
C ILE A 250 14.04 9.50 23.04
N PRO A 251 13.53 10.64 23.52
CA PRO A 251 13.36 10.87 24.94
C PRO A 251 12.45 9.80 25.56
N GLN A 252 12.79 9.31 26.76
CA GLN A 252 11.94 8.34 27.44
C GLN A 252 10.50 8.86 27.61
N THR A 253 10.35 10.16 27.88
CA THR A 253 9.05 10.83 27.98
C THR A 253 8.26 10.83 26.67
N GLU A 254 8.95 10.85 25.52
CA GLU A 254 8.33 10.76 24.20
C GLU A 254 7.87 9.33 23.93
N TYR A 255 8.76 8.35 24.12
CA TYR A 255 8.46 6.93 23.92
C TYR A 255 7.29 6.46 24.79
N LEU A 256 7.26 6.86 26.07
CA LEU A 256 6.22 6.45 27.02
C LEU A 256 4.82 6.98 26.69
N LYS A 257 4.66 7.89 25.71
CA LYS A 257 3.35 8.27 25.16
C LYS A 257 2.63 7.10 24.48
N ILE A 258 3.32 6.00 24.16
CA ILE A 258 2.71 4.74 23.70
C ILE A 258 1.56 4.26 24.61
N LYS A 259 1.60 4.58 25.92
CA LYS A 259 0.51 4.29 26.86
C LYS A 259 -0.81 4.96 26.47
N GLN A 260 -0.77 6.15 25.85
CA GLN A 260 -1.96 6.85 25.36
C GLN A 260 -2.52 6.16 24.11
N LEU A 261 -1.64 5.73 23.21
CA LEU A 261 -2.04 4.96 22.02
C LEU A 261 -2.69 3.63 22.42
N GLU A 262 -2.13 2.93 23.41
CA GLU A 262 -2.72 1.71 23.99
C GLU A 262 -4.08 1.96 24.65
N GLN A 263 -4.31 3.15 25.23
CA GLN A 263 -5.61 3.50 25.80
C GLN A 263 -6.67 3.67 24.70
N THR A 264 -6.34 4.38 23.61
CA THR A 264 -7.22 4.49 22.44
C THR A 264 -7.48 3.12 21.83
N LEU A 265 -6.43 2.28 21.73
CA LEU A 265 -6.56 0.91 21.25
C LEU A 265 -7.51 0.10 22.15
N LYS A 266 -7.42 0.21 23.48
CA LYS A 266 -8.34 -0.48 24.42
C LYS A 266 -9.80 -0.05 24.30
N SER A 267 -10.08 1.17 23.83
CA SER A 267 -11.45 1.64 23.60
C SER A 267 -12.01 1.24 22.23
N PHE A 268 -11.38 0.30 21.51
CA PHE A 268 -11.75 -0.04 20.14
C PHE A 268 -13.21 -0.48 19.96
N HIS A 269 -13.86 -1.06 20.98
CA HIS A 269 -15.27 -1.48 20.93
C HIS A 269 -16.28 -0.35 20.67
N GLN A 270 -15.87 0.91 20.81
CA GLN A 270 -16.71 2.05 20.42
C GLN A 270 -16.85 2.19 18.90
N HIS A 271 -16.01 1.46 18.15
CA HIS A 271 -16.00 1.42 16.69
C HIS A 271 -16.64 0.13 16.18
N GLU A 272 -17.44 0.28 15.12
CA GLU A 272 -18.04 -0.83 14.38
C GLU A 272 -16.98 -1.56 13.55
N GLU A 273 -15.98 -0.83 13.04
CA GLU A 273 -14.93 -1.39 12.20
C GLU A 273 -13.56 -0.78 12.53
N ILE A 274 -12.53 -1.63 12.54
CA ILE A 274 -11.13 -1.24 12.59
C ILE A 274 -10.54 -1.56 11.22
N VAL A 275 -9.75 -0.65 10.66
CA VAL A 275 -9.01 -0.86 9.42
C VAL A 275 -7.53 -0.69 9.71
N LEU A 276 -6.78 -1.77 9.57
CA LEU A 276 -5.33 -1.80 9.66
C LEU A 276 -4.75 -1.45 8.28
N TRP A 277 -3.99 -0.37 8.17
CA TRP A 277 -3.29 0.02 6.94
C TRP A 277 -1.81 -0.22 7.11
N PHE A 278 -1.29 -1.23 6.42
CA PHE A 278 0.09 -1.66 6.55
C PHE A 278 0.71 -1.99 5.19
N GLU A 279 2.02 -2.11 5.18
CA GLU A 279 2.81 -2.31 3.98
C GLU A 279 3.57 -3.64 4.06
N TYR A 280 4.19 -4.04 2.96
CA TYR A 280 4.85 -5.34 2.83
C TYR A 280 6.18 -5.49 3.60
N ASP A 281 6.79 -4.37 3.97
CA ASP A 281 8.13 -4.36 4.57
C ASP A 281 8.15 -4.82 6.04
N LEU A 282 9.34 -5.12 6.55
CA LEU A 282 9.56 -5.60 7.90
C LEU A 282 9.04 -4.63 8.97
N TYR A 283 9.20 -3.32 8.76
CA TYR A 283 8.77 -2.32 9.72
C TYR A 283 7.26 -2.42 9.95
N ASP A 284 6.50 -2.45 8.86
CA ASP A 284 5.06 -2.54 8.88
C ASP A 284 4.57 -3.93 9.30
N GLN A 285 5.18 -5.01 8.83
CA GLN A 285 4.80 -6.38 9.22
C GLN A 285 5.06 -6.66 10.70
N ALA A 286 6.13 -6.11 11.29
CA ALA A 286 6.37 -6.21 12.74
C ALA A 286 5.27 -5.52 13.54
N MET A 287 4.83 -4.32 13.14
CA MET A 287 3.71 -3.62 13.77
C MET A 287 2.38 -4.33 13.59
N LEU A 288 2.08 -4.78 12.37
CA LEU A 288 0.88 -5.54 12.06
C LEU A 288 0.81 -6.78 12.95
N SER A 289 1.90 -7.55 13.04
CA SER A 289 1.96 -8.76 13.87
C SER A 289 1.70 -8.47 15.35
N TYR A 290 2.25 -7.38 15.91
CA TYR A 290 1.96 -6.94 17.28
C TYR A 290 0.47 -6.63 17.48
N LEU A 291 -0.14 -5.88 16.56
CA LEU A 291 -1.56 -5.53 16.65
C LEU A 291 -2.46 -6.77 16.52
N LEU A 292 -2.12 -7.70 15.62
CA LEU A 292 -2.84 -8.97 15.50
C LEU A 292 -2.68 -9.83 16.74
N HIS A 293 -1.48 -9.87 17.34
CA HIS A 293 -1.26 -10.51 18.63
C HIS A 293 -2.14 -9.90 19.73
N TYR A 294 -2.21 -8.57 19.79
CA TYR A 294 -3.09 -7.87 20.71
C TYR A 294 -4.57 -8.24 20.50
N PHE A 295 -5.07 -8.15 19.27
CA PHE A 295 -6.48 -8.43 18.94
C PHE A 295 -6.86 -9.89 19.13
N ARG A 296 -5.92 -10.82 18.94
CA ARG A 296 -6.11 -12.25 19.24
C ARG A 296 -6.44 -12.48 20.72
N GLU A 297 -5.96 -11.63 21.61
CA GLU A 297 -6.25 -11.67 23.05
C GLU A 297 -7.55 -10.94 23.43
N GLN A 298 -8.21 -10.26 22.50
CA GLN A 298 -9.43 -9.50 22.76
C GLN A 298 -10.68 -10.23 22.26
N ASP A 299 -11.82 -9.98 22.93
CA ASP A 299 -13.13 -10.31 22.39
C ASP A 299 -13.58 -9.18 21.46
N LEU A 300 -13.59 -9.41 20.14
CA LEU A 300 -13.98 -8.40 19.15
C LEU A 300 -15.47 -8.04 19.21
N LYS A 301 -16.33 -8.89 19.81
CA LYS A 301 -17.79 -8.73 19.82
C LYS A 301 -18.34 -8.44 18.42
N ASN A 302 -18.87 -7.24 18.20
CA ASN A 302 -19.46 -6.82 16.93
C ASN A 302 -18.49 -5.98 16.07
N THR A 303 -17.30 -5.67 16.59
CA THR A 303 -16.31 -4.87 15.86
C THR A 303 -15.63 -5.73 14.81
N LYS A 304 -15.67 -5.31 13.54
CA LYS A 304 -14.94 -6.00 12.47
C LYS A 304 -13.50 -5.53 12.43
N LEU A 305 -12.57 -6.45 12.24
CA LEU A 305 -11.17 -6.14 11.97
C LEU A 305 -10.93 -6.32 10.47
N ASN A 306 -10.48 -5.26 9.81
CA ASN A 306 -10.16 -5.25 8.39
C ASN A 306 -8.67 -4.98 8.16
N LEU A 307 -8.13 -5.48 7.06
CA LEU A 307 -6.73 -5.28 6.66
C LEU A 307 -6.65 -4.72 5.24
N LEU A 308 -5.96 -3.60 5.10
CA LEU A 308 -5.38 -3.13 3.84
C LEU A 308 -3.88 -3.34 3.92
N CYS A 309 -3.35 -4.25 3.09
CA CYS A 309 -1.93 -4.49 3.01
C CYS A 309 -1.47 -4.56 1.55
N ILE A 310 -0.57 -3.67 1.14
CA ILE A 310 -0.15 -3.52 -0.26
C ILE A 310 1.37 -3.45 -0.40
N ASP A 311 1.86 -3.89 -1.56
CA ASP A 311 3.26 -3.80 -1.99
C ASP A 311 3.44 -2.99 -3.29
N ASN A 312 2.34 -2.59 -3.92
CA ASN A 312 2.36 -1.85 -5.18
C ASN A 312 1.18 -0.88 -5.28
N TYR A 313 1.34 0.10 -6.17
CA TYR A 313 0.26 0.98 -6.60
C TYR A 313 0.38 1.19 -8.11
N PRO A 314 -0.68 1.03 -8.93
CA PRO A 314 -0.59 0.99 -10.39
C PRO A 314 0.13 2.18 -11.06
N ASP A 315 0.04 3.37 -10.46
CA ASP A 315 0.64 4.60 -10.98
C ASP A 315 2.08 4.86 -10.48
N ILE A 316 2.69 3.91 -9.76
CA ILE A 316 4.00 4.09 -9.09
C ILE A 316 4.91 2.89 -9.38
N GLU A 317 5.90 3.10 -10.24
CA GLU A 317 6.88 2.09 -10.68
C GLU A 317 7.74 1.53 -9.53
N HIS A 318 7.98 2.34 -8.49
CA HIS A 318 8.73 1.95 -7.29
C HIS A 318 7.96 2.33 -6.03
N PHE A 319 6.99 1.50 -5.66
CA PHE A 319 6.15 1.74 -4.50
C PHE A 319 6.97 1.58 -3.20
N ARG A 320 7.29 2.71 -2.55
CA ARG A 320 8.03 2.75 -1.27
C ARG A 320 7.14 2.79 -0.04
N GLY A 321 5.92 3.30 -0.20
CA GLY A 321 4.88 3.09 0.77
C GLY A 321 3.69 4.05 0.70
N LEU A 322 2.73 3.91 1.61
CA LEU A 322 1.50 4.68 1.69
C LEU A 322 1.77 6.18 1.87
N GLY A 323 2.86 6.53 2.54
CA GLY A 323 3.30 7.91 2.73
C GLY A 323 3.63 8.65 1.43
N GLN A 324 3.93 7.93 0.35
CA GLN A 324 4.23 8.52 -0.96
C GLN A 324 2.97 8.90 -1.75
N LEU A 325 1.80 8.37 -1.36
CA LEU A 325 0.55 8.57 -2.08
C LEU A 325 0.02 10.00 -1.88
N THR A 326 -0.59 10.55 -2.92
CA THR A 326 -1.39 11.78 -2.81
C THR A 326 -2.69 11.51 -2.03
N PRO A 327 -3.35 12.54 -1.48
CA PRO A 327 -4.64 12.37 -0.81
C PRO A 327 -5.71 11.72 -1.70
N SER A 328 -5.69 11.98 -3.01
CA SER A 328 -6.61 11.32 -3.95
C SER A 328 -6.27 9.84 -4.11
N GLN A 329 -4.99 9.49 -4.27
CA GLN A 329 -4.55 8.10 -4.48
C GLN A 329 -4.83 7.22 -3.26
N ILE A 330 -4.48 7.68 -2.04
CA ILE A 330 -4.79 6.93 -0.81
C ILE A 330 -6.30 6.85 -0.58
N GLY A 331 -7.05 7.89 -0.99
CA GLY A 331 -8.52 7.89 -0.98
C GLY A 331 -9.14 6.78 -1.82
N ARG A 332 -8.51 6.41 -2.95
CA ARG A 332 -8.98 5.31 -3.83
C ARG A 332 -8.79 3.94 -3.21
N LEU A 333 -7.88 3.79 -2.25
CA LEU A 333 -7.71 2.54 -1.50
C LEU A 333 -8.84 2.30 -0.49
N SER A 334 -9.71 3.29 -0.28
CA SER A 334 -10.88 3.16 0.58
C SER A 334 -11.84 2.10 0.06
N GLY A 335 -12.01 1.02 0.81
CA GLY A 335 -12.86 -0.11 0.49
C GLY A 335 -12.07 -1.34 0.09
N THR A 336 -10.81 -1.20 -0.33
CA THR A 336 -10.03 -2.32 -0.86
C THR A 336 -9.49 -3.27 0.21
N TRP A 337 -9.73 -3.01 1.50
CA TRP A 337 -9.42 -3.95 2.58
C TRP A 337 -10.38 -5.14 2.60
N HIS A 338 -9.93 -6.25 3.15
CA HIS A 338 -10.78 -7.39 3.46
C HIS A 338 -11.00 -7.52 4.97
N VAL A 339 -12.10 -8.18 5.34
CA VAL A 339 -12.36 -8.57 6.73
C VAL A 339 -11.42 -9.71 7.09
N MET A 340 -10.67 -9.56 8.17
CA MET A 340 -9.70 -10.57 8.60
C MET A 340 -10.39 -11.81 9.18
N GLY A 341 -9.92 -12.99 8.76
CA GLY A 341 -10.28 -14.27 9.34
C GLY A 341 -9.51 -14.60 10.62
N ALA A 342 -10.00 -15.60 11.37
CA ALA A 342 -9.33 -16.08 12.58
C ALA A 342 -7.93 -16.66 12.30
N GLU A 343 -7.73 -17.27 11.13
CA GLU A 343 -6.44 -17.82 10.70
C GLU A 343 -5.39 -16.72 10.48
N GLU A 344 -5.77 -15.59 9.86
CA GLU A 344 -4.87 -14.45 9.66
C GLU A 344 -4.46 -13.81 10.99
N ILE A 345 -5.42 -13.61 11.90
CA ILE A 345 -5.17 -13.08 13.24
C ILE A 345 -4.22 -14.01 14.02
N GLN A 346 -4.46 -15.32 13.94
CA GLN A 346 -3.60 -16.32 14.58
C GLN A 346 -2.19 -16.33 13.97
N ALA A 347 -2.06 -16.25 12.65
CA ALA A 347 -0.77 -16.19 11.97
C ALA A 347 0.04 -14.94 12.34
N GLY A 348 -0.62 -13.79 12.48
CA GLY A 348 0.01 -12.55 12.97
C GLY A 348 0.49 -12.67 14.41
N SER A 349 -0.32 -13.31 15.28
CA SER A 349 0.06 -13.59 16.67
C SER A 349 1.27 -14.53 16.77
N GLU A 350 1.39 -15.49 15.85
CA GLU A 350 2.54 -16.41 15.78
C GLU A 350 3.80 -15.73 15.24
N PHE A 351 3.67 -14.85 14.24
CA PHE A 351 4.77 -13.98 13.81
C PHE A 351 5.32 -13.22 15.01
N TRP A 352 4.45 -12.52 15.74
CA TRP A 352 4.87 -11.70 16.88
C TRP A 352 5.54 -12.53 17.97
N ALA A 353 4.97 -13.70 18.28
CA ALA A 353 5.52 -14.60 19.29
C ALA A 353 6.93 -15.09 18.92
N ALA A 354 7.16 -15.43 17.66
CA ALA A 354 8.49 -15.82 17.18
C ALA A 354 9.45 -14.62 17.17
N TYR A 355 9.03 -13.50 16.56
CA TYR A 355 9.81 -12.25 16.44
C TYR A 355 10.31 -11.72 17.79
N ALA A 356 9.49 -11.86 18.84
CA ALA A 356 9.78 -11.39 20.18
C ALA A 356 10.39 -12.45 21.10
N SER A 357 10.68 -13.66 20.59
CA SER A 357 11.29 -14.72 21.38
C SER A 357 12.77 -14.43 21.64
N SER A 358 13.28 -14.86 22.78
CA SER A 358 14.72 -14.89 23.04
C SER A 358 15.38 -16.20 22.61
N ASP A 359 14.57 -17.18 22.15
CA ASP A 359 15.03 -18.45 21.64
C ASP A 359 15.13 -18.41 20.10
N ILE A 360 16.34 -18.67 19.59
CA ILE A 360 16.59 -18.73 18.15
C ILE A 360 15.83 -19.87 17.47
N GLN A 361 15.47 -20.93 18.20
CA GLN A 361 14.74 -22.05 17.64
C GLN A 361 13.31 -21.64 17.25
N ASP A 362 12.65 -20.78 18.03
CA ASP A 362 11.32 -20.24 17.68
C ASP A 362 11.36 -19.47 16.35
N HIS A 363 12.46 -18.75 16.09
CA HIS A 363 12.65 -18.02 14.84
C HIS A 363 12.86 -18.95 13.65
N LYS A 364 13.66 -20.01 13.83
CA LYS A 364 13.90 -21.03 12.81
C LYS A 364 12.63 -21.80 12.48
N ASP A 365 11.87 -22.18 13.50
CA ASP A 365 10.61 -22.89 13.35
C ASP A 365 9.57 -22.04 12.61
N TYR A 366 9.53 -20.73 12.91
CA TYR A 366 8.66 -19.81 12.16
C TYR A 366 9.06 -19.71 10.69
N LEU A 367 10.35 -19.65 10.37
CA LEU A 367 10.82 -19.57 8.98
C LEU A 367 10.45 -20.82 8.15
N LEU A 368 10.30 -21.98 8.79
CA LEU A 368 9.86 -23.22 8.12
C LEU A 368 8.34 -23.34 7.98
N LYS A 369 7.59 -22.45 8.65
CA LYS A 369 6.13 -22.51 8.67
C LYS A 369 5.54 -21.98 7.36
N ASN A 370 4.41 -22.57 6.94
CA ASN A 370 3.60 -21.97 5.90
C ASN A 370 2.88 -20.73 6.45
N THR A 371 3.22 -19.56 5.92
CA THR A 371 2.65 -18.27 6.29
C THR A 371 1.83 -17.65 5.16
N SER A 372 1.42 -18.42 4.13
CA SER A 372 0.70 -17.93 2.94
C SER A 372 -0.59 -17.15 3.25
N VAL A 373 -1.17 -17.35 4.43
CA VAL A 373 -2.34 -16.62 4.94
C VAL A 373 -2.05 -15.14 5.19
N LEU A 374 -0.79 -14.77 5.46
CA LEU A 374 -0.29 -13.41 5.50
C LEU A 374 0.84 -13.28 4.45
N PRO A 375 0.54 -12.85 3.21
CA PRO A 375 1.45 -12.98 2.07
C PRO A 375 2.86 -12.40 2.27
N PHE A 376 2.99 -11.31 3.03
CA PHE A 376 4.27 -10.63 3.26
C PHE A 376 5.03 -11.12 4.50
N ALA A 377 4.39 -11.92 5.35
CA ALA A 377 4.95 -12.34 6.64
C ALA A 377 6.27 -13.12 6.47
N HIS A 378 6.34 -14.06 5.51
CA HIS A 378 7.56 -14.84 5.29
C HIS A 378 8.74 -13.96 4.88
N ALA A 379 8.53 -13.07 3.90
CA ALA A 379 9.58 -12.20 3.36
C ALA A 379 10.08 -11.22 4.42
N ALA A 380 9.18 -10.60 5.17
CA ALA A 380 9.51 -9.74 6.29
C ALA A 380 10.29 -10.49 7.38
N PHE A 381 9.87 -11.69 7.77
CA PHE A 381 10.56 -12.47 8.80
C PHE A 381 11.96 -12.94 8.35
N LYS A 382 12.10 -13.28 7.06
CA LYS A 382 13.41 -13.56 6.46
C LYS A 382 14.30 -12.31 6.49
N ALA A 383 13.76 -11.14 6.17
CA ALA A 383 14.48 -9.87 6.25
C ALA A 383 14.89 -9.55 7.70
N HIS A 384 14.03 -9.81 8.69
CA HIS A 384 14.35 -9.70 10.11
C HIS A 384 15.60 -10.52 10.48
N LEU A 385 15.65 -11.79 10.07
CA LEU A 385 16.77 -12.69 10.38
C LEU A 385 18.04 -12.39 9.58
N SER A 386 17.93 -11.79 8.39
CA SER A 386 19.09 -11.36 7.61
C SER A 386 19.92 -10.26 8.27
N ARG A 387 19.40 -9.64 9.33
CA ARG A 387 20.14 -8.68 10.17
C ARG A 387 21.08 -9.35 11.17
N LEU A 388 20.94 -10.65 11.40
CA LEU A 388 21.89 -11.40 12.23
C LEU A 388 23.28 -11.38 11.59
N PRO A 389 24.36 -11.44 12.40
CA PRO A 389 25.72 -11.57 11.87
C PRO A 389 25.83 -12.69 10.84
N SER A 390 26.42 -12.42 9.68
CA SER A 390 26.60 -13.44 8.65
C SER A 390 27.62 -14.51 9.06
N VAL A 391 27.53 -15.68 8.43
CA VAL A 391 28.56 -16.73 8.51
C VAL A 391 29.88 -16.34 7.85
N SER A 392 29.86 -15.39 6.92
CA SER A 392 31.03 -15.05 6.09
C SER A 392 31.97 -14.06 6.76
N ASN A 393 31.42 -13.04 7.43
CA ASN A 393 32.21 -11.95 7.99
C ASN A 393 31.58 -11.30 9.23
N GLY A 394 30.48 -11.86 9.75
CA GLY A 394 29.81 -11.35 10.94
C GLY A 394 29.08 -10.02 10.77
N LEU A 395 28.90 -9.54 9.54
CA LEU A 395 28.06 -8.38 9.26
C LEU A 395 26.59 -8.78 9.13
N GLY A 396 25.69 -7.97 9.68
CA GLY A 396 24.28 -8.00 9.30
C GLY A 396 24.09 -7.40 7.90
N ILE A 397 22.94 -7.65 7.27
CA ILE A 397 22.67 -7.17 5.90
C ILE A 397 22.79 -5.65 5.73
N ILE A 398 22.46 -4.87 6.77
CA ILE A 398 22.53 -3.40 6.75
C ILE A 398 24.00 -2.95 6.69
N GLU A 399 24.85 -3.50 7.56
CA GLU A 399 26.28 -3.19 7.56
C GLU A 399 26.94 -3.64 6.26
N GLN A 400 26.67 -4.87 5.82
CA GLN A 400 27.20 -5.41 4.57
C GLN A 400 26.91 -4.48 3.39
N SER A 401 25.62 -4.15 3.18
CA SER A 401 25.19 -3.30 2.05
C SER A 401 25.77 -1.88 2.15
N THR A 402 25.93 -1.37 3.37
CA THR A 402 26.55 -0.05 3.60
C THR A 402 28.03 -0.04 3.19
N LEU A 403 28.81 -1.03 3.64
CA LEU A 403 30.23 -1.11 3.33
C LEU A 403 30.46 -1.32 1.83
N GLU A 404 29.62 -2.12 1.17
CA GLU A 404 29.63 -2.31 -0.28
C GLU A 404 29.35 -1.01 -1.03
N ALA A 405 28.32 -0.25 -0.63
CA ALA A 405 27.99 1.04 -1.22
C ALA A 405 29.13 2.06 -1.09
N ILE A 406 29.81 2.09 0.06
CA ILE A 406 30.99 2.95 0.28
C ILE A 406 32.16 2.52 -0.62
N ARG A 407 32.40 1.22 -0.76
CA ARG A 407 33.41 0.67 -1.68
C ARG A 407 33.13 1.05 -3.13
N GLU A 408 31.86 1.15 -3.50
CA GLU A 408 31.39 1.59 -4.83
C GLU A 408 31.39 3.12 -5.01
N GLY A 409 31.75 3.88 -3.97
CA GLY A 409 31.90 5.34 -4.01
C GLY A 409 30.68 6.13 -3.52
N VAL A 410 29.61 5.47 -3.06
CA VAL A 410 28.49 6.13 -2.39
C VAL A 410 28.89 6.35 -0.93
N ASN A 411 29.41 7.53 -0.60
CA ASN A 411 30.08 7.76 0.68
C ASN A 411 29.57 8.97 1.48
N SER A 412 28.47 9.57 1.04
CA SER A 412 27.80 10.66 1.76
C SER A 412 26.50 10.14 2.39
N PRO A 413 26.09 10.61 3.59
CA PRO A 413 25.05 9.96 4.39
C PRO A 413 23.69 9.83 3.70
N TYR A 414 23.18 10.90 3.07
CA TYR A 414 21.86 10.84 2.41
C TYR A 414 21.86 9.98 1.14
N PRO A 415 22.86 10.09 0.24
CA PRO A 415 23.01 9.13 -0.85
C PRO A 415 23.18 7.70 -0.38
N LEU A 416 23.90 7.47 0.73
CA LEU A 416 24.02 6.15 1.36
C LEU A 416 22.67 5.62 1.84
N PHE A 417 21.94 6.41 2.63
CA PHE A 417 20.62 6.04 3.12
C PHE A 417 19.66 5.71 1.96
N LYS A 418 19.68 6.51 0.90
CA LYS A 418 18.89 6.25 -0.30
C LYS A 418 19.33 4.95 -0.99
N HIS A 419 20.63 4.78 -1.24
CA HIS A 419 21.15 3.62 -1.96
C HIS A 419 20.87 2.31 -1.20
N VAL A 420 21.22 2.26 0.08
CA VAL A 420 20.99 1.09 0.94
C VAL A 420 19.49 0.89 1.18
N GLY A 421 18.71 1.95 1.37
CA GLY A 421 17.26 1.87 1.51
C GLY A 421 16.55 1.36 0.26
N ASP A 422 17.04 1.68 -0.93
CA ASP A 422 16.50 1.18 -2.20
C ASP A 422 16.81 -0.32 -2.37
N GLN A 423 18.04 -0.72 -2.04
CA GLN A 423 18.47 -2.13 -2.06
C GLN A 423 17.73 -2.98 -1.01
N LEU A 424 17.58 -2.45 0.21
CA LEU A 424 16.99 -3.13 1.36
C LEU A 424 15.59 -2.60 1.68
N HIS A 425 14.81 -2.25 0.66
CA HIS A 425 13.46 -1.68 0.82
C HIS A 425 12.53 -2.58 1.66
N ILE A 426 12.74 -3.90 1.61
CA ILE A 426 12.03 -4.88 2.45
C ILE A 426 12.20 -4.66 3.96
N LEU A 427 13.20 -3.88 4.41
CA LEU A 427 13.38 -3.57 5.82
C LEU A 427 12.46 -2.43 6.32
N GLY A 428 11.96 -1.56 5.45
CA GLY A 428 11.19 -0.38 5.85
C GLY A 428 11.99 0.58 6.76
N MET A 429 13.33 0.58 6.64
CA MET A 429 14.23 1.24 7.58
C MET A 429 14.16 2.76 7.46
N GLY A 430 13.90 3.44 8.58
CA GLY A 430 13.96 4.89 8.70
C GLY A 430 15.38 5.43 8.79
N ASP A 431 15.54 6.73 8.57
CA ASP A 431 16.84 7.40 8.62
C ASP A 431 17.46 7.34 10.02
N LEU A 432 16.66 7.55 11.08
CA LEU A 432 17.11 7.48 12.47
C LEU A 432 17.72 6.11 12.82
N GLU A 433 17.08 5.02 12.40
CA GLU A 433 17.61 3.66 12.55
C GLU A 433 18.93 3.51 11.78
N TYR A 434 18.97 3.96 10.52
CA TYR A 434 20.16 3.88 9.69
C TYR A 434 21.34 4.69 10.23
N TRP A 435 21.11 5.90 10.75
CA TRP A 435 22.14 6.73 11.37
C TRP A 435 22.75 6.04 12.61
N ALA A 436 21.95 5.30 13.38
CA ALA A 436 22.46 4.51 14.49
C ALA A 436 23.36 3.36 14.03
N HIS A 437 23.02 2.69 12.92
CA HIS A 437 23.89 1.70 12.28
C HIS A 437 25.22 2.31 11.81
N LEU A 438 25.18 3.46 11.12
CA LEU A 438 26.39 4.16 10.69
C LEU A 438 27.26 4.57 11.89
N LYS A 439 26.65 5.16 12.91
CA LYS A 439 27.35 5.57 14.14
C LYS A 439 28.08 4.40 14.75
N ARG A 440 27.40 3.26 14.92
CA ARG A 440 27.98 2.03 15.46
C ARG A 440 29.20 1.54 14.67
N MET A 441 29.17 1.65 13.34
CA MET A 441 30.30 1.28 12.50
C MET A 441 31.49 2.24 12.58
N THR A 442 31.34 3.40 13.21
CA THR A 442 32.42 4.39 13.45
C THR A 442 33.01 4.32 14.87
N GLU A 443 32.48 3.46 15.74
CA GLU A 443 32.89 3.38 17.15
C GLU A 443 34.14 2.49 17.32
N GLU A 444 35.15 3.03 18.01
CA GLU A 444 36.38 2.33 18.37
C GLU A 444 36.13 1.28 19.49
N PRO A 445 36.94 0.20 19.59
CA PRO A 445 38.19 -0.07 18.86
C PRO A 445 38.01 -0.84 17.54
N HIS A 446 36.77 -1.17 17.17
CA HIS A 446 36.45 -2.03 16.02
C HIS A 446 35.68 -1.27 14.93
N ALA A 447 36.05 -0.02 14.70
CA ALA A 447 35.43 0.84 13.69
C ALA A 447 35.68 0.28 12.29
N LEU A 448 34.59 0.06 11.54
CA LEU A 448 34.62 -0.31 10.12
C LEU A 448 34.68 0.91 9.21
N LEU A 449 34.19 2.05 9.71
CA LEU A 449 34.05 3.30 8.98
C LEU A 449 34.77 4.43 9.72
N GLN A 450 35.39 5.32 8.95
CA GLN A 450 35.89 6.60 9.42
C GLN A 450 35.01 7.72 8.88
N LEU A 451 34.55 8.60 9.77
CA LEU A 451 33.76 9.79 9.45
C LEU A 451 34.66 11.03 9.34
N SER A 452 34.53 11.77 8.25
CA SER A 452 35.22 13.04 8.02
C SER A 452 34.23 14.18 7.79
N GLY A 453 34.60 15.39 8.21
CA GLY A 453 33.84 16.62 7.95
C GLY A 453 32.84 17.04 9.02
N VAL A 454 32.50 16.15 9.97
CA VAL A 454 31.64 16.44 11.13
C VAL A 454 32.04 15.59 12.33
N GLN A 455 31.55 15.95 13.53
CA GLN A 455 31.83 15.22 14.77
C GLN A 455 30.60 14.53 15.39
N ALA A 456 29.39 14.78 14.90
CA ALA A 456 28.16 14.28 15.51
C ALA A 456 27.18 13.72 14.48
N PHE A 457 26.51 12.63 14.86
CA PHE A 457 25.40 12.04 14.13
C PHE A 457 24.08 12.73 14.52
N PRO A 458 23.14 12.93 13.58
CA PRO A 458 21.77 13.27 13.90
C PRO A 458 21.13 12.24 14.82
N ASN A 459 20.24 12.71 15.68
CA ASN A 459 19.38 11.86 16.48
C ASN A 459 17.98 12.50 16.57
N PHE A 460 17.07 11.88 17.30
CA PHE A 460 15.69 12.37 17.42
C PHE A 460 15.61 13.83 17.92
N GLN A 461 16.50 14.25 18.82
CA GLN A 461 16.50 15.60 19.40
C GLN A 461 17.35 16.62 18.63
N GLN A 462 18.35 16.15 17.88
CA GLN A 462 19.40 16.99 17.32
C GLN A 462 19.51 16.78 15.81
N HIS A 463 19.13 17.82 15.06
CA HIS A 463 19.42 17.91 13.64
C HIS A 463 20.79 18.55 13.44
N HIS A 464 21.64 17.90 12.66
CA HIS A 464 22.95 18.42 12.28
C HIS A 464 22.96 18.66 10.77
N ASP A 465 22.65 19.89 10.34
CA ASP A 465 22.59 20.20 8.91
C ASP A 465 23.90 19.90 8.17
N GLU A 466 25.03 20.07 8.85
CA GLU A 466 26.37 19.76 8.34
C GLU A 466 26.59 18.27 8.10
N PHE A 467 25.83 17.38 8.78
CA PHE A 467 25.94 15.93 8.61
C PHE A 467 25.75 15.51 7.15
N ARG A 468 24.91 16.23 6.38
CA ARG A 468 24.72 15.96 4.94
C ARG A 468 26.01 16.05 4.11
N HIS A 469 27.00 16.80 4.61
CA HIS A 469 28.28 17.02 3.96
C HIS A 469 29.38 16.11 4.51
N ALA A 470 29.06 15.24 5.46
CA ALA A 470 30.00 14.27 5.98
C ALA A 470 30.38 13.23 4.92
N VAL A 471 31.60 12.70 5.05
CA VAL A 471 32.13 11.68 4.16
C VAL A 471 32.56 10.48 4.98
N PHE A 472 32.05 9.30 4.60
CA PHE A 472 32.44 8.02 5.16
C PHE A 472 33.53 7.36 4.31
N SER A 473 34.46 6.69 4.95
CA SER A 473 35.48 5.87 4.28
C SER A 473 35.68 4.57 5.05
N LEU A 474 36.03 3.50 4.34
CA LEU A 474 36.35 2.22 5.00
C LEU A 474 37.66 2.36 5.78
N THR A 475 37.69 1.85 7.00
CA THR A 475 38.95 1.63 7.73
C THR A 475 39.69 0.40 7.16
N GLU A 476 40.94 0.17 7.57
CA GLU A 476 41.65 -1.07 7.23
C GLU A 476 40.87 -2.31 7.69
N LEU A 477 40.32 -2.27 8.92
CA LEU A 477 39.45 -3.32 9.43
C LEU A 477 38.17 -3.47 8.58
N GLY A 478 37.55 -2.36 8.19
CA GLY A 478 36.37 -2.37 7.30
C GLY A 478 36.63 -3.10 5.98
N ILE A 479 37.82 -2.90 5.38
CA ILE A 479 38.24 -3.61 4.16
C ILE A 479 38.43 -5.10 4.44
N GLN A 480 39.14 -5.46 5.50
CA GLN A 480 39.41 -6.86 5.87
C GLN A 480 38.11 -7.64 6.13
N VAL A 481 37.17 -7.05 6.87
CA VAL A 481 35.86 -7.65 7.14
C VAL A 481 35.06 -7.81 5.85
N LEU A 482 35.06 -6.81 4.96
CA LEU A 482 34.35 -6.89 3.69
C LEU A 482 34.92 -7.98 2.76
N ASN A 483 36.23 -8.24 2.85
CA ASN A 483 36.91 -9.32 2.14
C ASN A 483 36.73 -10.71 2.79
N GLY A 484 36.09 -10.79 3.96
CA GLY A 484 35.93 -12.04 4.72
C GLY A 484 37.21 -12.50 5.42
N GLU A 485 38.20 -11.63 5.59
CA GLU A 485 39.46 -11.92 6.28
C GLU A 485 39.29 -11.88 7.81
N VAL A 486 38.31 -11.12 8.29
CA VAL A 486 38.01 -10.90 9.71
C VAL A 486 36.51 -11.00 9.94
N ASP A 487 36.13 -11.66 11.04
CA ASP A 487 34.74 -11.73 11.50
C ASP A 487 34.46 -10.62 12.52
N TRP A 488 33.67 -9.61 12.12
CA TRP A 488 33.40 -8.45 12.97
C TRP A 488 32.57 -8.79 14.22
N ALA A 489 31.68 -9.79 14.14
CA ALA A 489 30.89 -10.19 15.28
C ALA A 489 31.76 -10.81 16.38
N LEU A 490 32.81 -11.55 15.99
CA LEU A 490 33.76 -12.13 16.95
C LEU A 490 34.57 -11.06 17.69
N LEU A 491 34.95 -9.98 17.01
CA LEU A 491 35.70 -8.88 17.64
C LEU A 491 34.88 -8.14 18.71
N ARG A 492 33.58 -7.98 18.48
CA ARG A 492 32.73 -7.20 19.39
C ARG A 492 32.29 -7.94 20.66
N HIS A 493 32.54 -9.25 20.76
CA HIS A 493 32.26 -9.99 22.00
C HIS A 493 33.09 -9.50 23.21
N ASP A 494 34.26 -8.90 22.98
CA ASP A 494 35.10 -8.33 24.05
C ASP A 494 34.62 -6.92 24.48
N THR A 495 33.60 -6.38 23.82
CA THR A 495 33.00 -5.09 24.17
C THR A 495 31.73 -5.33 24.98
N SER A 496 31.46 -4.53 26.01
CA SER A 496 30.20 -4.56 26.79
C SER A 496 28.98 -4.08 25.98
N TYR A 497 28.98 -4.34 24.67
CA TYR A 497 28.05 -3.81 23.70
C TYR A 497 26.97 -4.84 23.38
N THR A 498 25.74 -4.49 23.71
CA THR A 498 24.56 -5.32 23.47
C THR A 498 23.70 -4.70 22.38
N SER A 499 23.33 -5.50 21.38
CA SER A 499 22.34 -5.13 20.37
C SER A 499 21.19 -6.13 20.31
N TRP A 500 20.09 -5.75 19.69
CA TRP A 500 18.87 -6.54 19.66
C TRP A 500 18.35 -6.70 18.23
N ILE A 501 17.90 -7.91 17.92
CA ILE A 501 17.19 -8.25 16.68
C ILE A 501 15.88 -8.92 17.10
N GLY A 502 14.82 -8.11 17.23
CA GLY A 502 13.59 -8.57 17.87
C GLY A 502 13.86 -8.95 19.33
N GLY A 503 13.45 -10.16 19.73
CA GLY A 503 13.73 -10.69 21.07
C GLY A 503 15.13 -11.28 21.25
N LEU A 504 15.92 -11.37 20.18
CA LEU A 504 17.27 -11.93 20.21
C LEU A 504 18.28 -10.87 20.66
N GLN A 505 18.96 -11.16 21.77
CA GLN A 505 20.05 -10.34 22.29
C GLN A 505 21.39 -10.81 21.70
N ILE A 506 22.11 -9.89 21.06
CA ILE A 506 23.38 -10.13 20.37
C ILE A 506 24.50 -9.43 21.13
N GLY A 507 25.53 -10.20 21.54
CA GLY A 507 26.79 -9.67 22.09
C GLY A 507 27.15 -10.05 23.53
N GLU A 508 26.25 -10.65 24.32
CA GLU A 508 26.49 -10.89 25.77
C GLU A 508 27.05 -12.26 26.17
N GLU A 509 26.92 -13.31 25.34
CA GLU A 509 27.34 -14.67 25.71
C GLU A 509 28.18 -15.33 24.61
N GLU A 510 29.29 -16.01 25.00
CA GLU A 510 30.15 -16.82 24.12
C GLU A 510 29.39 -17.96 23.41
N ASP A 511 28.26 -18.41 23.98
CA ASP A 511 27.49 -19.58 23.52
C ASP A 511 26.41 -19.28 22.45
N LYS A 512 26.24 -18.01 22.04
CA LYS A 512 25.18 -17.60 21.10
C LYS A 512 25.74 -17.06 19.78
N LEU A 513 26.49 -17.88 19.07
CA LEU A 513 26.95 -17.58 17.70
C LEU A 513 25.85 -17.86 16.68
N TRP A 514 24.70 -17.20 16.82
CA TRP A 514 23.64 -17.26 15.81
C TRP A 514 24.09 -16.50 14.57
N ARG A 515 24.19 -17.21 13.45
CA ARG A 515 24.64 -16.66 12.18
C ARG A 515 23.58 -16.76 11.10
N TRP A 516 23.55 -15.78 10.23
CA TRP A 516 22.78 -15.84 8.99
C TRP A 516 23.62 -16.43 7.87
N ASP A 517 23.16 -17.53 7.28
CA ASP A 517 23.69 -18.04 6.03
C ASP A 517 23.06 -17.26 4.88
N THR A 518 23.82 -16.35 4.28
CA THR A 518 23.38 -15.49 3.18
C THR A 518 23.09 -16.27 1.90
N VAL A 519 23.69 -17.45 1.72
CA VAL A 519 23.53 -18.30 0.52
C VAL A 519 22.23 -19.10 0.63
N ASN A 520 22.03 -19.77 1.77
CA ASN A 520 20.86 -20.64 1.97
C ASN A 520 19.64 -19.88 2.52
N GLY A 521 19.83 -18.66 3.05
CA GLY A 521 18.78 -17.84 3.63
C GLY A 521 18.17 -18.46 4.88
N ASN A 522 19.01 -18.99 5.78
CA ASN A 522 18.60 -19.61 7.03
C ASN A 522 19.55 -19.25 8.19
N VAL A 523 19.19 -19.65 9.41
CA VAL A 523 20.02 -19.44 10.60
C VAL A 523 20.85 -20.68 10.90
N VAL A 524 22.15 -20.47 11.15
CA VAL A 524 23.12 -21.46 11.63
C VAL A 524 23.51 -21.11 13.06
N ILE A 525 23.75 -22.13 13.89
CA ILE A 525 24.28 -21.98 15.24
C ILE A 525 25.69 -22.59 15.19
N LEU A 526 26.72 -21.77 15.44
CA LEU A 526 28.12 -22.19 15.39
C LEU A 526 28.65 -22.64 16.75
#